data_AF-A0A9W4TA77-F1
#
_entry.id   AF-A0A9W4TA77-F1
#
_cell.length_a   1.000
_cell.length_b   1.000
_cell.length_c   1.000
_cell.angle_alpha   90.00
_cell.angle_beta   90.00
_cell.angle_gamma   90.00
#
_symmetry.space_group_name_H-M   'P 1'
#
loop_
_entity.id
_entity.type
_entity.pdbx_description
1 polymer ?
#
loop_
_entity_poly.entity_id
_entity_poly.type
_entity_poly.pdbx_seq_one_letter_code
_entity_poly.pdbx_strand_id
1 'polypeptide(L)'
;HPQDVNMFLFELLTLGIVSTNVDIACLPSSETPTHIFIEVASSAEQHFLNSLPVTGYLLFNHLTWNIKNLRISREISSPIQVTCQYLNLYDRKEIDTRDILFQTEKAIKDPLPEERCQNLIAKYFFDKSSDDISSFRFIEVFINFLADQLVRLSSSQFFAAENLVKETNIRSLIVGNLIEVSKDFATRSIKSKVAQLESMNDDDGNVRFGKIIQWDDSNHILVFFNSQTPDSISALYRDRTKVHDNIKILLKSQVIGDQTKWELDDYNTMSAYALFTKLEYLARRSTEKLELPEYALSGDNLIKMALILLRARAHIPVIVCGEAGCGKTSLIAYLAKMVEVQFQALNLHAGISKEIIMMFIKDALKLAEKGEIWLFFDEINTCNHIGLLADLISHRMLD
;
A
#
# COMPACT_ATOMS: atom_id res chain seq x y z
N HIS A 1 29.13 -4.50 9.11
CA HIS A 1 29.61 -3.94 10.39
C HIS A 1 29.92 -2.45 10.20
N PRO A 2 29.57 -1.56 11.14
CA PRO A 2 29.78 -0.12 11.00
C PRO A 2 31.26 0.28 10.80
N GLN A 3 32.19 -0.47 11.39
CA GLN A 3 33.63 -0.23 11.26
C GLN A 3 34.13 -0.42 9.82
N ASP A 4 33.72 -1.49 9.15
CA ASP A 4 34.10 -1.75 7.76
C ASP A 4 33.58 -0.65 6.82
N VAL A 5 32.34 -0.21 7.03
CA VAL A 5 31.73 0.88 6.26
C VAL A 5 32.48 2.19 6.50
N ASN A 6 32.85 2.47 7.76
CA ASN A 6 33.61 3.67 8.09
C ASN A 6 35.00 3.66 7.46
N MET A 7 35.70 2.52 7.45
CA MET A 7 37.01 2.39 6.80
C MET A 7 36.89 2.56 5.28
N PHE A 8 35.91 1.90 4.66
CA PHE A 8 35.60 2.06 3.24
C PHE A 8 35.34 3.52 2.86
N LEU A 9 34.50 4.23 3.61
CA LEU A 9 34.22 5.63 3.37
C LEU A 9 35.45 6.52 3.59
N PHE A 10 36.28 6.23 4.59
CA PHE A 10 37.53 6.96 4.82
C PHE A 10 38.49 6.81 3.62
N GLU A 11 38.72 5.58 3.17
CA GLU A 11 39.56 5.27 2.00
C GLU A 11 39.03 5.97 0.74
N LEU A 12 37.74 5.81 0.45
CA LEU A 12 37.12 6.40 -0.73
C LEU A 12 37.15 7.93 -0.73
N LEU A 13 36.74 8.57 0.36
CA LEU A 13 36.55 10.03 0.41
C LEU A 13 37.86 10.78 0.64
N THR A 14 38.83 10.17 1.33
CA THR A 14 40.10 10.84 1.69
C THR A 14 41.22 10.49 0.72
N LEU A 15 41.35 9.20 0.37
CA LEU A 15 42.43 8.73 -0.49
C LEU A 15 42.01 8.69 -1.95
N GLY A 16 40.70 8.67 -2.24
CA GLY A 16 40.17 8.47 -3.58
C GLY A 16 40.43 7.06 -4.10
N ILE A 17 40.80 6.12 -3.24
CA ILE A 17 41.19 4.75 -3.60
C ILE A 17 40.66 3.81 -2.52
N VAL A 18 40.04 2.71 -2.96
CA VAL A 18 39.64 1.59 -2.09
C VAL A 18 40.31 0.33 -2.64
N SER A 19 40.83 -0.51 -1.76
CA SER A 19 41.49 -1.76 -2.16
C SER A 19 40.93 -2.96 -1.43
N THR A 20 40.78 -4.06 -2.16
CA THR A 20 40.64 -5.41 -1.59
C THR A 20 41.90 -6.21 -1.88
N ASN A 21 41.99 -7.44 -1.37
CA ASN A 21 43.14 -8.32 -1.64
C ASN A 21 43.34 -8.65 -3.13
N VAL A 22 42.34 -8.38 -3.99
CA VAL A 22 42.32 -8.81 -5.39
C VAL A 22 42.16 -7.61 -6.34
N ASP A 23 41.36 -6.61 -5.95
CA ASP A 23 40.99 -5.48 -6.81
C ASP A 23 41.27 -4.13 -6.14
N ILE A 24 41.64 -3.13 -6.94
CA ILE A 24 41.80 -1.73 -6.53
C ILE A 24 40.84 -0.87 -7.37
N ALA A 25 40.05 -0.04 -6.70
CA ALA A 25 39.18 0.95 -7.33
C ALA A 25 39.66 2.36 -6.99
N CYS A 26 39.82 3.21 -8.01
CA CYS A 26 40.25 4.59 -7.86
C CYS A 26 39.17 5.54 -8.40
N LEU A 27 38.97 6.68 -7.73
CA LEU A 27 38.18 7.77 -8.26
C LEU A 27 38.85 8.34 -9.53
N PRO A 28 38.07 8.81 -10.52
CA PRO A 28 38.57 9.51 -11.70
C PRO A 28 39.48 10.70 -11.34
N SER A 29 40.37 11.08 -12.27
CA SER A 29 41.27 12.22 -12.08
C SER A 29 40.50 13.52 -11.80
N SER A 30 41.16 14.47 -11.13
CA SER A 30 40.58 15.76 -10.72
C SER A 30 40.03 16.63 -11.86
N GLU A 31 40.27 16.25 -13.12
CA GLU A 31 39.70 16.91 -14.30
C GLU A 31 38.19 16.66 -14.43
N THR A 32 37.67 15.54 -13.88
CA THR A 32 36.23 15.27 -13.78
C THR A 32 35.82 15.14 -12.31
N PRO A 33 35.19 16.16 -11.71
CA PRO A 33 34.78 16.09 -10.32
C PRO A 33 33.75 14.97 -10.13
N THR A 34 34.06 14.04 -9.23
CA THR A 34 33.11 12.98 -8.85
C THR A 34 32.28 13.47 -7.67
N HIS A 35 30.97 13.56 -7.86
CA HIS A 35 30.03 13.93 -6.80
C HIS A 35 29.57 12.67 -6.06
N ILE A 36 29.86 12.59 -4.77
CA ILE A 36 29.50 11.46 -3.91
C ILE A 36 28.39 11.91 -2.97
N PHE A 37 27.26 11.21 -2.99
CA PHE A 37 26.14 11.42 -2.08
C PHE A 37 26.03 10.20 -1.15
N ILE A 38 25.96 10.45 0.16
CA ILE A 38 25.83 9.42 1.18
C ILE A 38 24.49 9.63 1.87
N GLU A 39 23.59 8.67 1.69
CA GLU A 39 22.31 8.64 2.41
C GLU A 39 22.47 7.79 3.67
N VAL A 40 22.13 8.39 4.82
CA VAL A 40 22.12 7.69 6.11
C VAL A 40 20.70 7.71 6.66
N ALA A 41 20.17 6.53 6.95
CA ALA A 41 18.84 6.39 7.51
C ALA A 41 18.71 7.11 8.86
N SER A 42 17.59 7.80 9.06
CA SER A 42 17.26 8.40 10.36
C SER A 42 17.01 7.30 11.40
N SER A 43 17.60 7.45 12.58
CA SER A 43 17.49 6.52 13.71
C SER A 43 17.30 7.28 15.02
N ALA A 44 16.81 6.60 16.07
CA ALA A 44 16.71 7.17 17.41
C ALA A 44 18.08 7.72 17.83
N GLU A 45 18.09 8.97 18.32
CA GLU A 45 19.31 9.69 18.73
C GLU A 45 20.39 9.74 17.64
N GLN A 46 20.01 9.57 16.36
CA GLN A 46 20.93 9.50 15.22
C GLN A 46 21.98 8.39 15.35
N HIS A 47 21.65 7.27 16.02
CA HIS A 47 22.58 6.16 16.27
C HIS A 47 23.37 5.72 15.02
N PHE A 48 22.71 5.54 13.87
CA PHE A 48 23.38 5.14 12.62
C PHE A 48 24.40 6.18 12.12
N LEU A 49 24.04 7.46 12.17
CA LEU A 49 24.96 8.55 11.82
C LEU A 49 26.15 8.57 12.79
N ASN A 50 25.88 8.49 14.09
CA ASN A 50 26.89 8.50 15.15
C ASN A 50 27.81 7.28 15.10
N SER A 51 27.33 6.14 14.58
CA SER A 51 28.13 4.93 14.35
C SER A 51 29.10 5.02 13.17
N LEU A 52 29.06 6.10 12.37
CA LEU A 52 29.95 6.36 11.24
C LEU A 52 30.78 7.63 11.50
N PRO A 53 31.86 7.56 12.30
CA PRO A 53 32.67 8.73 12.66
C PRO A 53 33.11 9.61 11.49
N VAL A 54 33.38 9.03 10.32
CA VAL A 54 33.78 9.77 9.11
C VAL A 54 32.73 10.80 8.68
N THR A 55 31.44 10.53 8.95
CA THR A 55 30.35 11.44 8.60
C THR A 55 30.37 12.75 9.38
N GLY A 56 30.98 12.75 10.58
CA GLY A 56 31.17 13.96 11.38
C GLY A 56 32.12 15.00 10.76
N TYR A 57 32.90 14.59 9.76
CA TYR A 57 33.81 15.48 9.01
C TYR A 57 33.24 15.94 7.67
N LEU A 58 32.05 15.46 7.28
CA LEU A 58 31.40 15.81 6.03
C LEU A 58 30.40 16.94 6.24
N LEU A 59 30.23 17.78 5.21
CA LEU A 59 29.07 18.66 5.15
C LEU A 59 27.82 17.80 4.97
N PHE A 60 26.91 17.85 5.94
CA PHE A 60 25.63 17.16 5.85
C PHE A 60 24.48 18.16 5.83
N ASN A 61 23.45 17.86 5.04
CA ASN A 61 22.19 18.55 5.07
C ASN A 61 21.17 17.65 5.75
N HIS A 62 20.66 18.07 6.91
CA HIS A 62 19.57 17.34 7.55
C HIS A 62 18.27 17.60 6.78
N LEU A 63 17.81 16.59 6.05
CA LEU A 63 16.56 16.68 5.30
C LEU A 63 15.38 16.50 6.25
N THR A 64 14.61 17.57 6.43
CA THR A 64 13.34 17.52 7.17
C THR A 64 12.19 17.26 6.21
N TRP A 65 11.19 16.53 6.67
CA TRP A 65 9.97 16.30 5.90
C TRP A 65 9.28 17.64 5.58
N ASN A 66 8.85 17.81 4.33
CA ASN A 66 8.11 18.98 3.87
C ASN A 66 7.20 18.59 2.69
N ILE A 67 5.90 18.87 2.80
CA ILE A 67 4.93 18.59 1.74
C ILE A 67 5.28 19.26 0.41
N LYS A 68 6.00 20.40 0.43
CA LYS A 68 6.46 21.09 -0.78
C LYS A 68 7.48 20.29 -1.59
N ASN A 69 8.10 19.28 -0.99
CA ASN A 69 9.03 18.38 -1.67
C ASN A 69 8.29 17.20 -2.36
N LEU A 70 6.97 17.06 -2.15
CA LEU A 70 6.18 16.05 -2.84
C LEU A 70 6.08 16.40 -4.33
N ARG A 71 6.70 15.54 -5.15
CA ARG A 71 6.64 15.67 -6.61
C ARG A 71 5.29 15.21 -7.14
N ILE A 72 4.68 16.04 -7.99
CA ILE A 72 3.37 15.77 -8.59
C ILE A 72 3.58 15.40 -10.05
N SER A 73 3.14 14.19 -10.44
CA SER A 73 3.15 13.78 -11.85
C SER A 73 2.24 14.67 -12.69
N ARG A 74 2.67 14.95 -13.94
CA ARG A 74 1.86 15.66 -14.94
C ARG A 74 0.95 14.74 -15.75
N GLU A 75 1.11 13.44 -15.61
CA GLU A 75 0.27 12.45 -16.26
C GLU A 75 -1.11 12.39 -15.57
N ILE A 76 -2.18 12.61 -16.33
CA ILE A 76 -3.55 12.75 -15.81
C ILE A 76 -4.09 11.44 -15.23
N SER A 77 -3.68 10.31 -15.81
CA SER A 77 -3.96 8.95 -15.32
C SER A 77 -3.12 8.56 -14.11
N SER A 78 -2.12 9.35 -13.71
CA SER A 78 -1.32 9.01 -12.53
C SER A 78 -2.18 9.04 -11.26
N PRO A 79 -1.92 8.15 -10.28
CA PRO A 79 -2.69 8.07 -9.04
C PRO A 79 -2.84 9.42 -8.33
N ILE A 80 -1.79 10.24 -8.33
CA ILE A 80 -1.79 11.54 -7.68
C ILE A 80 -2.69 12.55 -8.39
N GLN A 81 -2.74 12.54 -9.73
CA GLN A 81 -3.64 13.41 -10.49
C GLN A 81 -5.09 12.95 -10.37
N VAL A 82 -5.36 11.65 -10.47
CA VAL A 82 -6.70 11.09 -10.22
C VAL A 82 -7.24 11.54 -8.86
N THR A 83 -6.44 11.32 -7.82
CA THR A 83 -6.81 11.70 -6.46
C THR A 83 -7.04 13.20 -6.35
N CYS A 84 -6.10 14.03 -6.80
CA CYS A 84 -6.21 15.48 -6.64
C CYS A 84 -7.38 16.08 -7.44
N GLN A 85 -7.71 15.55 -8.62
CA GLN A 85 -8.85 16.03 -9.41
C GLN A 85 -10.17 15.80 -8.67
N TYR A 86 -10.36 14.62 -8.09
CA TYR A 86 -11.53 14.32 -7.27
C TYR A 86 -11.55 15.13 -5.97
N LEU A 87 -10.41 15.23 -5.26
CA LEU A 87 -10.31 16.08 -4.08
C LEU A 87 -10.63 17.55 -4.40
N ASN A 88 -10.25 18.03 -5.58
CA ASN A 88 -10.53 19.39 -6.00
C ASN A 88 -12.03 19.62 -6.27
N LEU A 89 -12.74 18.68 -6.90
CA LEU A 89 -14.19 18.76 -7.07
C LEU A 89 -14.92 18.63 -5.73
N TYR A 90 -14.46 17.72 -4.86
CA TYR A 90 -15.00 17.55 -3.51
C TYR A 90 -14.84 18.84 -2.69
N ASP A 91 -13.65 19.45 -2.73
CA ASP A 91 -13.35 20.72 -2.05
C ASP A 91 -14.23 21.89 -2.53
N ARG A 92 -14.58 21.89 -3.81
CA ARG A 92 -15.46 22.89 -4.44
C ARG A 92 -16.95 22.57 -4.34
N LYS A 93 -17.31 21.41 -3.77
CA LYS A 93 -18.70 20.89 -3.72
C LYS A 93 -19.33 20.71 -5.10
N GLU A 94 -18.53 20.35 -6.10
CA GLU A 94 -18.97 20.15 -7.49
C GLU A 94 -19.11 18.67 -7.86
N ILE A 95 -18.76 17.76 -6.94
CA ILE A 95 -18.63 16.33 -7.24
C ILE A 95 -19.95 15.64 -7.63
N ASP A 96 -21.08 16.12 -7.13
CA ASP A 96 -22.40 15.56 -7.45
C ASP A 96 -22.94 16.03 -8.81
N THR A 97 -22.33 17.06 -9.41
CA THR A 97 -22.81 17.66 -10.68
C THR A 97 -21.85 17.47 -11.85
N ARG A 98 -20.62 17.02 -11.58
CA ARG A 98 -19.58 16.85 -12.59
C ARG A 98 -18.97 15.46 -12.52
N ASP A 99 -18.94 14.81 -13.68
CA ASP A 99 -18.18 13.59 -13.87
C ASP A 99 -16.74 13.90 -14.28
N ILE A 100 -15.81 13.07 -13.81
CA ILE A 100 -14.42 13.07 -14.23
C ILE A 100 -14.17 11.78 -14.98
N LEU A 101 -13.58 11.88 -16.16
CA LEU A 101 -13.14 10.73 -16.95
C LEU A 101 -11.62 10.82 -17.15
N PHE A 102 -10.94 9.68 -17.05
CA PHE A 102 -9.47 9.59 -17.16
C PHE A 102 -8.97 8.85 -18.40
N GLN A 103 -9.82 8.05 -19.06
CA GLN A 103 -9.41 7.12 -20.11
C GLN A 103 -10.18 7.27 -21.43
N THR A 104 -11.03 8.30 -21.56
CA THR A 104 -11.88 8.50 -22.76
C THR A 104 -11.47 9.74 -23.54
N GLU A 105 -12.01 9.95 -24.75
CA GLU A 105 -11.78 11.18 -25.53
C GLU A 105 -12.27 12.46 -24.81
N LYS A 106 -13.21 12.29 -23.87
CA LYS A 106 -13.72 13.33 -22.98
C LYS A 106 -12.91 13.46 -21.69
N ALA A 107 -11.77 12.78 -21.58
CA ALA A 107 -10.93 12.86 -20.41
C ALA A 107 -10.46 14.28 -20.15
N ILE A 108 -10.20 14.58 -18.88
CA ILE A 108 -9.51 15.82 -18.50
C ILE A 108 -8.20 15.90 -19.29
N LYS A 109 -7.92 17.07 -19.85
CA LYS A 109 -6.71 17.33 -20.66
C LYS A 109 -5.64 18.10 -19.90
N ASP A 110 -6.02 18.76 -18.81
CA ASP A 110 -5.12 19.61 -18.03
C ASP A 110 -4.88 19.01 -16.63
N PRO A 111 -3.63 18.66 -16.30
CA PRO A 111 -3.28 18.22 -14.95
C PRO A 111 -3.42 19.38 -13.95
N LEU A 112 -3.78 19.06 -12.71
CA LEU A 112 -3.82 20.06 -11.66
C LEU A 112 -2.40 20.60 -11.37
N PRO A 113 -2.28 21.91 -11.08
CA PRO A 113 -1.01 22.50 -10.66
C PRO A 113 -0.47 21.86 -9.39
N GLU A 114 0.85 21.74 -9.32
CA GLU A 114 1.57 21.12 -8.21
C GLU A 114 1.18 21.69 -6.84
N GLU A 115 1.17 23.02 -6.71
CA GLU A 115 0.79 23.70 -5.47
C GLU A 115 -0.65 23.35 -5.04
N ARG A 116 -1.58 23.22 -6.00
CA ARG A 116 -2.96 22.84 -5.68
C ARG A 116 -3.04 21.40 -5.18
N CYS A 117 -2.32 20.48 -5.81
CA CYS A 117 -2.25 19.08 -5.38
C CYS A 117 -1.64 18.96 -3.97
N GLN A 118 -0.51 19.65 -3.71
CA GLN A 118 0.13 19.68 -2.40
C GLN A 118 -0.81 20.22 -1.31
N ASN A 119 -1.55 21.30 -1.59
CA ASN A 119 -2.53 21.88 -0.67
C ASN A 119 -3.72 20.94 -0.40
N LEU A 120 -4.21 20.22 -1.42
CA LEU A 120 -5.28 19.24 -1.25
C LEU A 120 -4.83 18.05 -0.40
N ILE A 121 -3.65 17.51 -0.68
CA ILE A 121 -3.09 16.40 0.11
C ILE A 121 -2.84 16.87 1.55
N ALA A 122 -2.27 18.06 1.74
CA ALA A 122 -2.12 18.69 3.05
C ALA A 122 -3.46 18.73 3.81
N LYS A 123 -4.51 19.21 3.15
CA LYS A 123 -5.84 19.36 3.76
C LYS A 123 -6.50 18.03 4.09
N TYR A 124 -6.50 17.05 3.19
CA TYR A 124 -7.31 15.84 3.35
C TYR A 124 -6.58 14.68 4.04
N PHE A 125 -5.25 14.63 3.96
CA PHE A 125 -4.47 13.58 4.62
C PHE A 125 -4.00 14.00 6.02
N PHE A 126 -3.56 15.25 6.20
CA PHE A 126 -2.94 15.72 7.44
C PHE A 126 -3.88 16.49 8.40
N ASP A 127 -5.21 16.48 8.19
CA ASP A 127 -6.11 17.18 9.12
C ASP A 127 -6.12 16.53 10.52
N LYS A 128 -6.03 17.39 11.54
CA LYS A 128 -6.24 17.23 13.00
C LYS A 128 -5.62 16.04 13.77
N SER A 129 -4.91 15.11 13.13
CA SER A 129 -4.51 13.85 13.79
C SER A 129 -3.08 13.37 13.46
N SER A 130 -2.19 14.21 12.92
CA SER A 130 -1.04 13.70 12.17
C SER A 130 0.31 14.36 12.40
N ASP A 131 0.59 14.85 13.61
CA ASP A 131 1.94 15.35 13.92
C ASP A 131 3.03 14.25 13.75
N ASP A 132 2.64 12.96 13.83
CA ASP A 132 3.53 11.80 13.67
C ASP A 132 3.61 11.22 12.23
N ILE A 133 2.87 11.77 11.26
CA ILE A 133 2.71 11.15 9.92
C ILE A 133 3.65 11.79 8.89
N SER A 134 4.87 12.14 9.25
CA SER A 134 5.80 12.80 8.33
C SER A 134 6.52 11.83 7.37
N SER A 135 5.79 11.10 6.53
CA SER A 135 6.37 10.19 5.52
C SER A 135 5.62 10.20 4.20
N PHE A 136 6.36 10.39 3.11
CA PHE A 136 5.83 10.28 1.74
C PHE A 136 5.27 8.89 1.44
N ARG A 137 5.71 7.85 2.16
CA ARG A 137 5.19 6.50 1.98
C ARG A 137 3.72 6.39 2.37
N PHE A 138 3.29 7.07 3.43
CA PHE A 138 1.88 7.06 3.83
C PHE A 138 1.02 7.87 2.87
N ILE A 139 1.57 8.97 2.34
CA ILE A 139 0.92 9.76 1.27
C ILE A 139 0.73 8.89 0.02
N GLU A 140 1.76 8.14 -0.38
CA GLU A 140 1.69 7.24 -1.53
C GLU A 140 0.63 6.14 -1.34
N VAL A 141 0.56 5.53 -0.14
CA VAL A 141 -0.48 4.54 0.19
C VAL A 141 -1.87 5.17 0.10
N PHE A 142 -2.07 6.35 0.70
CA PHE A 142 -3.33 7.08 0.65
C PHE A 142 -3.75 7.37 -0.81
N ILE A 143 -2.82 7.91 -1.60
CA ILE A 143 -3.06 8.27 -3.00
C ILE A 143 -3.37 7.04 -3.84
N ASN A 144 -2.57 5.98 -3.77
CA ASN A 144 -2.72 4.82 -4.66
C ASN A 144 -4.01 4.06 -4.37
N PHE A 145 -4.36 3.89 -3.08
CA PHE A 145 -5.61 3.23 -2.71
C PHE A 145 -6.82 4.07 -3.13
N LEU A 146 -6.79 5.38 -2.84
CA LEU A 146 -7.89 6.28 -3.21
C LEU A 146 -8.05 6.36 -4.73
N ALA A 147 -6.95 6.45 -5.48
CA ALA A 147 -6.97 6.49 -6.93
C ALA A 147 -7.58 5.22 -7.55
N ASP A 148 -7.21 4.01 -7.09
CA ASP A 148 -7.81 2.77 -7.61
C ASP A 148 -9.34 2.76 -7.43
N GLN A 149 -9.84 3.23 -6.28
CA GLN A 149 -11.28 3.31 -6.03
C GLN A 149 -11.96 4.41 -6.86
N LEU A 150 -11.31 5.56 -7.04
CA LEU A 150 -11.84 6.69 -7.81
C LEU A 150 -11.87 6.43 -9.32
N VAL A 151 -10.92 5.67 -9.85
CA VAL A 151 -10.98 5.19 -11.24
C VAL A 151 -12.20 4.30 -11.42
N ARG A 152 -12.46 3.38 -10.49
CA ARG A 152 -13.66 2.51 -10.54
C ARG A 152 -14.96 3.32 -10.44
N LEU A 153 -14.99 4.33 -9.56
CA LEU A 153 -16.12 5.28 -9.49
C LEU A 153 -16.35 5.97 -10.84
N SER A 154 -15.28 6.43 -11.51
CA SER A 154 -15.40 7.10 -12.82
C SER A 154 -15.91 6.17 -13.93
N SER A 155 -15.69 4.86 -13.80
CA SER A 155 -16.13 3.85 -14.76
C SER A 155 -17.54 3.33 -14.47
N SER A 156 -18.12 3.63 -13.30
CA SER A 156 -19.46 3.18 -12.98
C SER A 156 -20.52 4.04 -13.68
N GLN A 157 -21.41 3.36 -14.39
CA GLN A 157 -22.60 3.94 -14.97
C GLN A 157 -23.62 4.29 -13.89
N PHE A 158 -23.82 3.43 -12.89
CA PHE A 158 -24.79 3.67 -11.81
C PHE A 158 -24.48 4.96 -11.06
N PHE A 159 -23.20 5.22 -10.76
CA PHE A 159 -22.80 6.40 -10.01
C PHE A 159 -22.56 7.66 -10.86
N ALA A 160 -22.80 7.63 -12.17
CA ALA A 160 -22.67 8.81 -13.04
C ALA A 160 -23.60 9.94 -12.57
N ALA A 161 -23.15 11.19 -12.68
CA ALA A 161 -23.89 12.34 -12.16
C ALA A 161 -25.30 12.47 -12.76
N GLU A 162 -25.46 12.09 -14.03
CA GLU A 162 -26.73 12.07 -14.75
C GLU A 162 -27.75 11.05 -14.22
N ASN A 163 -27.28 9.96 -13.59
CA ASN A 163 -28.14 8.89 -13.09
C ASN A 163 -28.58 9.14 -11.63
N LEU A 164 -27.90 10.04 -10.92
CA LEU A 164 -28.15 10.35 -9.50
C LEU A 164 -28.88 11.69 -9.28
N VAL A 165 -29.53 12.24 -10.31
CA VAL A 165 -30.16 13.59 -10.30
C VAL A 165 -31.20 13.78 -9.18
N LYS A 166 -31.83 12.70 -8.69
CA LYS A 166 -32.83 12.75 -7.60
C LYS A 166 -32.22 12.57 -6.20
N GLU A 167 -31.02 12.02 -6.10
CA GLU A 167 -30.36 11.69 -4.83
C GLU A 167 -29.15 12.61 -4.65
N THR A 168 -29.44 13.87 -4.32
CA THR A 168 -28.41 14.88 -4.09
C THR A 168 -27.49 14.44 -2.95
N ASN A 169 -26.18 14.41 -3.20
CA ASN A 169 -25.08 14.14 -2.26
C ASN A 169 -24.54 12.70 -2.19
N ILE A 170 -25.02 11.74 -2.99
CA ILE A 170 -24.47 10.37 -2.95
C ILE A 170 -23.00 10.32 -3.36
N ARG A 171 -22.58 11.06 -4.38
CA ARG A 171 -21.18 11.06 -4.83
C ARG A 171 -20.29 11.73 -3.81
N SER A 172 -20.77 12.83 -3.20
CA SER A 172 -20.12 13.43 -2.03
C SER A 172 -19.94 12.43 -0.89
N LEU A 173 -20.96 11.62 -0.60
CA LEU A 173 -20.91 10.60 0.46
C LEU A 173 -19.90 9.49 0.13
N ILE A 174 -19.88 9.01 -1.11
CA ILE A 174 -18.93 7.99 -1.59
C ILE A 174 -17.51 8.51 -1.44
N VAL A 175 -17.21 9.66 -2.04
CA VAL A 175 -15.85 10.20 -2.05
C VAL A 175 -15.39 10.58 -0.65
N GLY A 176 -16.27 11.14 0.19
CA GLY A 176 -15.98 11.38 1.60
C GLY A 176 -15.61 10.09 2.35
N ASN A 177 -16.41 9.03 2.20
CA ASN A 177 -16.11 7.73 2.82
C ASN A 177 -14.82 7.10 2.29
N LEU A 178 -14.56 7.19 0.98
CA LEU A 178 -13.33 6.68 0.39
C LEU A 178 -12.11 7.44 0.91
N ILE A 179 -12.17 8.76 1.09
CA ILE A 179 -11.08 9.55 1.70
C ILE A 179 -10.77 9.05 3.11
N GLU A 180 -11.79 8.89 3.96
CA GLU A 180 -11.61 8.42 5.34
C GLU A 180 -11.06 7.00 5.40
N VAL A 181 -11.60 6.07 4.59
CA VAL A 181 -11.09 4.69 4.50
C VAL A 181 -9.65 4.67 4.00
N SER A 182 -9.30 5.50 3.01
CA SER A 182 -7.93 5.62 2.50
C SER A 182 -6.96 6.14 3.55
N LYS A 183 -7.40 7.12 4.36
CA LYS A 183 -6.62 7.66 5.48
C LYS A 183 -6.39 6.61 6.55
N ASP A 184 -7.43 5.88 6.97
CA ASP A 184 -7.27 4.77 7.91
C ASP A 184 -6.33 3.69 7.35
N PHE A 185 -6.49 3.32 6.07
CA PHE A 185 -5.66 2.32 5.41
C PHE A 185 -4.17 2.68 5.37
N ALA A 186 -3.86 3.97 5.15
CA ALA A 186 -2.51 4.50 5.14
C ALA A 186 -1.90 4.62 6.54
N THR A 187 -2.69 5.04 7.52
CA THR A 187 -2.19 5.39 8.86
C THR A 187 -2.18 4.22 9.85
N ARG A 188 -2.89 3.13 9.54
CA ARG A 188 -2.95 1.93 10.38
C ARG A 188 -1.60 1.32 10.73
N SER A 189 -0.64 1.35 9.79
CA SER A 189 0.72 0.84 10.03
C SER A 189 1.55 1.73 10.96
N ILE A 190 1.13 2.97 11.22
CA ILE A 190 1.85 3.91 12.10
C ILE A 190 1.77 3.46 13.54
N LYS A 191 0.59 3.01 13.98
CA LYS A 191 0.43 2.52 15.35
C LYS A 191 1.31 1.29 15.62
N SER A 192 1.48 0.43 14.61
CA SER A 192 2.46 -0.68 14.65
C SER A 192 3.90 -0.17 14.72
N LYS A 193 4.27 0.85 13.92
CA LYS A 193 5.59 1.49 13.98
C LYS A 193 5.89 2.10 15.35
N VAL A 194 4.95 2.81 15.96
CA VAL A 194 5.11 3.40 17.30
C VAL A 194 5.35 2.31 18.33
N ALA A 195 4.52 1.26 18.33
CA ALA A 195 4.70 0.11 19.20
C ALA A 195 6.06 -0.60 19.01
N GLN A 196 6.53 -0.71 17.76
CA GLN A 196 7.85 -1.27 17.46
C GLN A 196 8.97 -0.38 18.01
N LEU A 197 8.90 0.94 17.82
CA LEU A 197 9.88 1.89 18.36
C LEU A 197 9.95 1.84 19.89
N GLU A 198 8.80 1.79 20.57
CA GLU A 198 8.75 1.63 22.03
C GLU A 198 9.41 0.33 22.50
N SER A 199 9.28 -0.74 21.72
CA SER A 199 9.90 -2.03 22.03
C SER A 199 11.39 -2.13 21.73
N MET A 200 11.97 -1.20 20.96
CA MET A 200 13.42 -1.15 20.72
C MET A 200 14.18 -0.67 21.96
N ASN A 201 13.50 0.01 22.89
CA ASN A 201 14.05 0.45 24.17
C ASN A 201 13.97 -0.64 25.26
N ASP A 202 13.24 -1.72 25.02
CA ASP A 202 13.11 -2.87 25.93
C ASP A 202 14.07 -3.99 25.47
N ASP A 203 14.89 -4.51 26.39
CA ASP A 203 15.94 -5.50 26.14
C ASP A 203 15.40 -6.92 25.88
N ASP A 204 14.08 -7.12 25.99
CA ASP A 204 13.43 -8.43 25.84
C ASP A 204 12.79 -8.59 24.46
N GLY A 205 13.42 -9.41 23.61
CA GLY A 205 13.03 -9.64 22.22
C GLY A 205 11.62 -10.22 22.02
N ASN A 206 11.05 -10.89 23.03
CA ASN A 206 9.69 -11.43 22.97
C ASN A 206 8.59 -10.38 23.25
N VAL A 207 8.91 -9.29 23.94
CA VAL A 207 7.99 -8.15 24.18
C VAL A 207 7.81 -7.32 22.89
N ARG A 208 8.75 -7.43 21.93
CA ARG A 208 8.76 -6.65 20.67
C ARG A 208 7.59 -6.89 19.74
N PHE A 209 7.08 -8.12 19.67
CA PHE A 209 5.95 -8.45 18.79
C PHE A 209 4.58 -8.31 19.47
N GLY A 210 4.53 -8.33 20.81
CA GLY A 210 3.28 -8.25 21.58
C GLY A 210 2.64 -6.86 21.63
N LYS A 211 3.41 -5.78 21.38
CA LYS A 211 2.89 -4.39 21.35
C LYS A 211 2.33 -3.98 19.98
N ILE A 212 2.59 -4.75 18.92
CA ILE A 212 2.05 -4.47 17.58
C ILE A 212 0.53 -4.57 17.64
N ILE A 213 -0.19 -3.56 17.12
CA ILE A 213 -1.65 -3.59 17.02
C ILE A 213 -2.09 -4.90 16.38
N GLN A 214 -2.87 -5.66 17.13
CA GLN A 214 -3.32 -6.95 16.68
C GLN A 214 -4.38 -6.77 15.60
N TRP A 215 -4.47 -7.76 14.73
CA TRP A 215 -5.58 -7.89 13.81
C TRP A 215 -6.92 -7.70 14.54
N ASP A 216 -7.02 -8.20 15.76
CA ASP A 216 -8.29 -8.21 16.47
C ASP A 216 -8.75 -6.84 17.01
N ASP A 217 -7.86 -5.84 17.02
CA ASP A 217 -8.10 -4.55 17.67
C ASP A 217 -8.88 -3.53 16.81
N SER A 218 -9.09 -3.82 15.53
CA SER A 218 -9.78 -2.92 14.59
C SER A 218 -11.04 -3.55 13.99
N ASN A 219 -11.97 -2.70 13.54
CA ASN A 219 -13.15 -3.14 12.80
C ASN A 219 -12.85 -3.46 11.32
N HIS A 220 -11.70 -3.02 10.79
CA HIS A 220 -11.30 -3.21 9.37
C HIS A 220 -12.38 -2.84 8.37
N ILE A 221 -12.99 -1.66 8.55
CA ILE A 221 -14.01 -1.19 7.61
C ILE A 221 -13.33 -0.94 6.26
N LEU A 222 -13.76 -1.70 5.27
CA LEU A 222 -13.40 -1.57 3.88
C LEU A 222 -14.63 -1.16 3.10
N VAL A 223 -14.46 -0.22 2.18
CA VAL A 223 -15.46 0.15 1.18
C VAL A 223 -14.76 0.11 -0.17
N PHE A 224 -15.32 -0.66 -1.10
CA PHE A 224 -14.69 -0.87 -2.39
C PHE A 224 -15.69 -1.16 -3.50
N PHE A 225 -15.28 -0.85 -4.73
CA PHE A 225 -15.98 -1.26 -5.94
C PHE A 225 -15.70 -2.73 -6.27
N ASN A 226 -16.76 -3.47 -6.57
CA ASN A 226 -16.66 -4.89 -6.94
C ASN A 226 -16.00 -5.07 -8.32
N SER A 227 -15.36 -6.22 -8.54
CA SER A 227 -14.65 -6.51 -9.80
C SER A 227 -15.57 -7.07 -10.87
N GLN A 228 -16.48 -7.99 -10.52
CA GLN A 228 -17.46 -8.54 -11.47
C GLN A 228 -18.67 -7.62 -11.68
N THR A 229 -18.98 -6.79 -10.69
CA THR A 229 -20.11 -5.85 -10.72
C THR A 229 -19.60 -4.42 -10.49
N PRO A 230 -18.90 -3.82 -11.48
CA PRO A 230 -18.22 -2.53 -11.33
C PRO A 230 -19.15 -1.36 -10.98
N ASP A 231 -20.46 -1.53 -11.19
CA ASP A 231 -21.50 -0.57 -10.82
C ASP A 231 -21.98 -0.67 -9.38
N SER A 232 -21.31 -1.46 -8.54
CA SER A 232 -21.70 -1.68 -7.15
C SER A 232 -20.52 -1.56 -6.20
N ILE A 233 -20.82 -1.02 -5.03
CA ILE A 233 -19.94 -0.87 -3.90
C ILE A 233 -20.34 -1.89 -2.83
N SER A 234 -19.35 -2.63 -2.35
CA SER A 234 -19.47 -3.49 -1.18
C SER A 234 -18.72 -2.85 -0.01
N ALA A 235 -19.12 -3.22 1.20
CA ALA A 235 -18.31 -2.99 2.38
C ALA A 235 -17.98 -4.31 3.06
N LEU A 236 -16.84 -4.37 3.74
CA LEU A 236 -16.46 -5.46 4.64
C LEU A 236 -16.05 -4.88 5.98
N TYR A 237 -16.39 -5.56 7.07
CA TYR A 237 -16.15 -5.12 8.44
C TYR A 237 -16.28 -6.31 9.39
N ARG A 238 -15.65 -6.25 10.56
CA ARG A 238 -15.73 -7.34 11.55
C ARG A 238 -16.99 -7.27 12.41
N ASP A 239 -17.41 -6.05 12.73
CA ASP A 239 -18.51 -5.71 13.62
C ASP A 239 -19.40 -4.65 12.94
N ARG A 240 -20.62 -5.08 12.60
CA ARG A 240 -21.63 -4.24 11.93
C ARG A 240 -22.11 -3.07 12.78
N THR A 241 -21.97 -3.14 14.11
CA THR A 241 -22.41 -2.07 15.01
C THR A 241 -21.48 -0.85 14.94
N LYS A 242 -20.21 -1.07 14.57
CA LYS A 242 -19.18 -0.04 14.44
C LYS A 242 -19.14 0.59 13.04
N VAL A 243 -20.06 0.23 12.14
CA VAL A 243 -20.13 0.80 10.79
C VAL A 243 -20.80 2.17 10.84
N HIS A 244 -20.12 3.18 10.30
CA HIS A 244 -20.63 4.56 10.22
C HIS A 244 -21.92 4.64 9.39
N ASP A 245 -22.84 5.51 9.81
CA ASP A 245 -24.14 5.67 9.14
C ASP A 245 -24.01 6.13 7.69
N ASN A 246 -22.97 6.90 7.36
CA ASN A 246 -22.64 7.29 5.99
C ASN A 246 -22.42 6.07 5.07
N ILE A 247 -21.80 5.00 5.59
CA ILE A 247 -21.60 3.77 4.82
C ILE A 247 -22.92 3.01 4.70
N LYS A 248 -23.76 3.01 5.74
CA LYS A 248 -25.09 2.38 5.69
C LYS A 248 -25.98 3.06 4.66
N ILE A 249 -26.01 4.39 4.64
CA ILE A 249 -26.75 5.19 3.65
C ILE A 249 -26.29 4.83 2.23
N LEU A 250 -24.97 4.74 2.02
CA LEU A 250 -24.39 4.38 0.73
C LEU A 250 -24.75 2.96 0.29
N LEU A 251 -24.67 1.97 1.17
CA LEU A 251 -25.02 0.59 0.81
C LEU A 251 -26.53 0.45 0.55
N LYS A 252 -27.35 1.17 1.33
CA LYS A 252 -28.81 1.18 1.19
C LYS A 252 -29.27 1.84 -0.10
N SER A 253 -28.58 2.88 -0.59
CA SER A 253 -28.95 3.58 -1.83
C SER A 253 -28.80 2.70 -3.08
N GLN A 254 -28.05 1.59 -3.00
CA GLN A 254 -27.86 0.64 -4.09
C GLN A 254 -28.96 -0.42 -4.16
N VAL A 255 -29.88 -0.47 -3.19
CA VAL A 255 -30.93 -1.48 -3.12
C VAL A 255 -32.08 -1.10 -4.04
N ILE A 256 -32.35 -1.96 -5.03
CA ILE A 256 -33.52 -1.85 -5.89
C ILE A 256 -34.72 -2.46 -5.16
N GLY A 257 -35.75 -1.65 -4.87
CA GLY A 257 -37.01 -2.10 -4.28
C GLY A 257 -37.23 -1.62 -2.84
N ASP A 258 -37.81 -2.48 -2.00
CA ASP A 258 -38.19 -2.13 -0.61
C ASP A 258 -36.97 -2.05 0.31
N GLN A 259 -36.49 -0.82 0.51
CA GLN A 259 -35.34 -0.53 1.36
C GLN A 259 -35.62 -0.73 2.86
N THR A 260 -36.85 -1.01 3.29
CA THR A 260 -37.18 -1.22 4.71
C THR A 260 -36.64 -2.55 5.26
N LYS A 261 -36.36 -3.51 4.36
CA LYS A 261 -35.80 -4.83 4.71
C LYS A 261 -34.27 -4.88 4.64
N TRP A 262 -33.63 -3.78 4.26
CA TRP A 262 -32.18 -3.75 4.13
C TRP A 262 -31.50 -3.74 5.51
N GLU A 263 -30.55 -4.65 5.69
CA GLU A 263 -29.69 -4.71 6.86
C GLU A 263 -28.22 -4.96 6.46
N LEU A 264 -27.32 -4.67 7.38
CA LEU A 264 -25.90 -4.97 7.23
C LEU A 264 -25.66 -6.48 7.36
N ASP A 265 -24.90 -7.02 6.41
CA ASP A 265 -24.40 -8.39 6.42
C ASP A 265 -23.72 -8.74 7.76
N ASP A 266 -23.97 -9.95 8.27
CA ASP A 266 -23.24 -10.52 9.40
C ASP A 266 -22.34 -11.65 8.92
N TYR A 267 -21.08 -11.31 8.60
CA TYR A 267 -20.10 -12.26 8.07
C TYR A 267 -19.71 -13.39 9.03
N ASN A 268 -20.02 -13.26 10.33
CA ASN A 268 -19.74 -14.31 11.31
C ASN A 268 -20.78 -15.44 11.26
N THR A 269 -21.99 -15.14 10.81
CA THR A 269 -23.10 -16.10 10.69
C THR A 269 -23.34 -16.55 9.25
N MET A 270 -22.71 -15.89 8.28
CA MET A 270 -22.84 -16.15 6.86
C MET A 270 -22.29 -17.54 6.49
N SER A 271 -22.98 -18.24 5.58
CA SER A 271 -22.52 -19.56 5.11
C SER A 271 -21.22 -19.44 4.29
N ALA A 272 -20.43 -20.51 4.26
CA ALA A 272 -19.20 -20.55 3.47
C ALA A 272 -19.43 -20.24 1.98
N TYR A 273 -20.57 -20.68 1.42
CA TYR A 273 -20.94 -20.38 0.03
C TYR A 273 -21.25 -18.89 -0.19
N ALA A 274 -21.97 -18.25 0.74
CA ALA A 274 -22.26 -16.82 0.61
C ALA A 274 -20.97 -15.97 0.79
N LEU A 275 -20.07 -16.37 1.70
CA LEU A 275 -18.74 -15.75 1.83
C LEU A 275 -17.91 -15.93 0.56
N PHE A 276 -17.96 -17.12 -0.06
CA PHE A 276 -17.33 -17.39 -1.35
C PHE A 276 -17.84 -16.44 -2.44
N THR A 277 -19.15 -16.31 -2.58
CA THR A 277 -19.77 -15.42 -3.57
C THR A 277 -19.34 -13.96 -3.35
N LYS A 278 -19.27 -13.50 -2.09
CA LYS A 278 -18.77 -12.15 -1.76
C LYS A 278 -17.30 -11.98 -2.18
N LEU A 279 -16.45 -12.96 -1.88
CA LEU A 279 -15.05 -12.94 -2.28
C LEU A 279 -14.91 -12.94 -3.81
N GLU A 280 -15.71 -13.74 -4.52
CA GLU A 280 -15.71 -13.81 -5.98
C GLU A 280 -16.08 -12.45 -6.60
N TYR A 281 -17.17 -11.82 -6.15
CA TYR A 281 -17.57 -10.48 -6.61
C TYR A 281 -16.49 -9.42 -6.35
N LEU A 282 -15.81 -9.49 -5.21
CA LEU A 282 -14.72 -8.58 -4.86
C LEU A 282 -13.48 -8.81 -5.74
N ALA A 283 -13.06 -10.07 -5.89
CA ALA A 283 -11.71 -10.43 -6.31
C ALA A 283 -11.59 -10.71 -7.81
N ARG A 284 -12.60 -11.36 -8.39
CA ARG A 284 -12.48 -12.00 -9.68
C ARG A 284 -12.95 -11.10 -10.82
N ARG A 285 -12.30 -11.20 -11.99
CA ARG A 285 -12.71 -10.45 -13.19
C ARG A 285 -13.42 -11.33 -14.22
N SER A 286 -13.04 -12.61 -14.31
CA SER A 286 -13.71 -13.54 -15.21
C SER A 286 -15.00 -14.10 -14.57
N THR A 287 -15.87 -14.63 -15.42
CA THR A 287 -17.09 -15.35 -15.03
C THR A 287 -17.02 -16.84 -15.37
N GLU A 288 -15.84 -17.34 -15.77
CA GLU A 288 -15.66 -18.74 -16.15
C GLU A 288 -15.76 -19.66 -14.93
N LYS A 289 -15.95 -20.96 -15.13
CA LYS A 289 -15.95 -21.90 -14.01
C LYS A 289 -14.53 -21.98 -13.43
N LEU A 290 -14.38 -21.66 -12.14
CA LEU A 290 -13.10 -21.80 -11.42
C LEU A 290 -13.11 -23.05 -10.56
N GLU A 291 -12.08 -23.88 -10.71
CA GLU A 291 -11.83 -24.99 -9.80
C GLU A 291 -10.88 -24.55 -8.70
N LEU A 292 -11.43 -24.35 -7.50
CA LEU A 292 -10.68 -23.98 -6.32
C LEU A 292 -10.51 -25.19 -5.39
N PRO A 293 -9.36 -25.28 -4.69
CA PRO A 293 -9.18 -26.28 -3.65
C PRO A 293 -10.17 -26.02 -2.51
N GLU A 294 -10.47 -27.06 -1.72
CA GLU A 294 -11.25 -26.89 -0.51
C GLU A 294 -10.55 -25.93 0.46
N TYR A 295 -11.31 -24.94 0.94
CA TYR A 295 -10.84 -23.96 1.91
C TYR A 295 -11.99 -23.56 2.83
N ALA A 296 -11.75 -23.58 4.13
CA ALA A 296 -12.72 -23.14 5.12
C ALA A 296 -12.80 -21.60 5.15
N LEU A 297 -13.65 -21.02 4.29
CA LEU A 297 -13.92 -19.59 4.30
C LEU A 297 -14.71 -19.19 5.55
N SER A 298 -14.21 -18.17 6.23
CA SER A 298 -14.85 -17.49 7.36
C SER A 298 -14.91 -15.99 7.08
N GLY A 299 -15.79 -15.26 7.77
CA GLY A 299 -15.82 -13.79 7.67
C GLY A 299 -14.47 -13.15 7.95
N ASP A 300 -13.72 -13.71 8.90
CA ASP A 300 -12.37 -13.25 9.24
C ASP A 300 -11.37 -13.43 8.08
N ASN A 301 -11.34 -14.63 7.48
CA ASN A 301 -10.47 -14.90 6.32
C ASN A 301 -10.87 -14.08 5.09
N LEU A 302 -12.17 -13.81 4.89
CA LEU A 302 -12.67 -12.93 3.83
C LEU A 302 -12.10 -11.51 3.96
N ILE A 303 -12.16 -10.92 5.16
CA ILE A 303 -11.67 -9.55 5.39
C ILE A 303 -10.14 -9.49 5.23
N LYS A 304 -9.41 -10.50 5.73
CA LYS A 304 -7.95 -10.62 5.53
C LYS A 304 -7.58 -10.68 4.05
N MET A 305 -8.27 -11.53 3.28
CA MET A 305 -8.06 -11.65 1.84
C MET A 305 -8.39 -10.35 1.11
N ALA A 306 -9.47 -9.67 1.49
CA ALA A 306 -9.84 -8.38 0.90
C ALA A 306 -8.77 -7.30 1.13
N LEU A 307 -8.22 -7.21 2.34
CA LEU A 307 -7.14 -6.27 2.63
C LEU A 307 -5.87 -6.54 1.82
N ILE A 308 -5.48 -7.82 1.70
CA ILE A 308 -4.31 -8.22 0.91
C ILE A 308 -4.54 -7.83 -0.55
N LEU A 309 -5.71 -8.15 -1.10
CA LEU A 309 -6.08 -7.83 -2.47
C LEU A 309 -6.07 -6.32 -2.73
N LEU A 310 -6.67 -5.53 -1.84
CA LEU A 310 -6.73 -4.08 -1.98
C LEU A 310 -5.34 -3.44 -1.88
N ARG A 311 -4.45 -3.95 -1.02
CA ARG A 311 -3.04 -3.52 -0.98
C ARG A 311 -2.33 -3.85 -2.28
N ALA A 312 -2.49 -5.08 -2.79
CA ALA A 312 -1.84 -5.52 -4.02
C ALA A 312 -2.27 -4.66 -5.23
N ARG A 313 -3.58 -4.41 -5.37
CA ARG A 313 -4.15 -3.55 -6.43
C ARG A 313 -3.67 -2.10 -6.36
N ALA A 314 -3.51 -1.57 -5.15
CA ALA A 314 -2.94 -0.25 -4.92
C ALA A 314 -1.40 -0.22 -5.01
N HIS A 315 -0.75 -1.31 -5.45
CA HIS A 315 0.70 -1.41 -5.57
C HIS A 315 1.45 -1.15 -4.25
N ILE A 316 0.83 -1.52 -3.13
CA ILE A 316 1.40 -1.38 -1.79
C ILE A 316 1.99 -2.73 -1.37
N PRO A 317 3.23 -2.76 -0.84
CA PRO A 317 3.80 -3.96 -0.26
C PRO A 317 2.91 -4.60 0.78
N VAL A 318 2.79 -5.92 0.68
CA VAL A 318 2.02 -6.72 1.61
C VAL A 318 2.99 -7.49 2.49
N ILE A 319 2.95 -7.22 3.79
CA ILE A 319 3.65 -7.99 4.81
C ILE A 319 2.59 -8.61 5.70
N VAL A 320 2.64 -9.94 5.84
CA VAL A 320 1.71 -10.70 6.68
C VAL A 320 2.49 -11.34 7.81
N CYS A 321 2.22 -10.90 9.05
CA CYS A 321 2.84 -11.44 10.25
C CYS A 321 1.84 -12.32 11.00
N GLY A 322 2.30 -13.46 11.49
CA GLY A 322 1.51 -14.39 12.29
C GLY A 322 2.30 -15.66 12.60
N GLU A 323 1.85 -16.42 13.59
CA GLU A 323 2.51 -17.65 14.03
C GLU A 323 2.64 -18.69 12.90
N ALA A 324 3.63 -19.59 13.03
CA ALA A 324 3.74 -20.73 12.12
C ALA A 324 2.48 -21.60 12.21
N GLY A 325 1.99 -22.08 11.07
CA GLY A 325 0.78 -22.93 11.02
C GLY A 325 -0.56 -22.18 11.08
N CYS A 326 -0.61 -20.84 11.20
CA CYS A 326 -1.87 -20.09 11.20
C CYS A 326 -2.53 -19.92 9.81
N GLY A 327 -2.00 -20.60 8.77
CA GLY A 327 -2.61 -20.66 7.45
C GLY A 327 -2.28 -19.50 6.50
N LYS A 328 -1.26 -18.67 6.78
CA LYS A 328 -0.87 -17.51 5.94
C LYS A 328 -0.69 -17.89 4.47
N THR A 329 0.15 -18.90 4.22
CA THR A 329 0.51 -19.37 2.87
C THR A 329 -0.73 -19.94 2.15
N SER A 330 -1.56 -20.72 2.85
CA SER A 330 -2.81 -21.26 2.30
C SER A 330 -3.82 -20.16 1.95
N LEU A 331 -3.94 -19.13 2.80
CA LEU A 331 -4.83 -17.99 2.58
C LEU A 331 -4.43 -17.20 1.32
N ILE A 332 -3.13 -16.90 1.18
CA ILE A 332 -2.62 -16.13 0.03
C ILE A 332 -2.69 -16.96 -1.26
N ALA A 333 -2.34 -18.25 -1.20
CA ALA A 333 -2.45 -19.14 -2.35
C ALA A 333 -3.90 -19.32 -2.82
N TYR A 334 -4.85 -19.41 -1.89
CA TYR A 334 -6.28 -19.46 -2.21
C TYR A 334 -6.75 -18.17 -2.88
N LEU A 335 -6.38 -17.01 -2.32
CA LEU A 335 -6.71 -15.72 -2.89
C LEU A 335 -6.09 -15.54 -4.29
N ALA A 336 -4.84 -15.94 -4.51
CA ALA A 336 -4.19 -15.83 -5.81
C ALA A 336 -4.95 -16.62 -6.90
N LYS A 337 -5.42 -17.84 -6.57
CA LYS A 337 -6.29 -18.60 -7.48
C LYS A 337 -7.63 -17.91 -7.73
N MET A 338 -8.24 -17.34 -6.70
CA MET A 338 -9.51 -16.59 -6.82
C MET A 338 -9.39 -15.36 -7.72
N VAL A 339 -8.25 -14.66 -7.67
CA VAL A 339 -7.96 -13.49 -8.50
C VAL A 339 -7.44 -13.90 -9.89
N GLU A 340 -7.15 -15.18 -10.10
CA GLU A 340 -6.65 -15.76 -11.36
C GLU A 340 -5.25 -15.23 -11.74
N VAL A 341 -4.41 -14.97 -10.74
CA VAL A 341 -3.02 -14.52 -10.92
C VAL A 341 -2.06 -15.69 -10.73
N GLN A 342 -0.93 -15.64 -11.44
CA GLN A 342 0.12 -16.63 -11.21
C GLN A 342 0.69 -16.44 -9.80
N PHE A 343 1.00 -17.54 -9.12
CA PHE A 343 1.52 -17.52 -7.75
C PHE A 343 2.79 -18.34 -7.66
N GLN A 344 3.85 -17.72 -7.16
CA GLN A 344 5.11 -18.39 -6.86
C GLN A 344 5.55 -18.07 -5.45
N ALA A 345 5.91 -19.13 -4.71
CA ALA A 345 6.41 -19.00 -3.35
C ALA A 345 7.90 -19.36 -3.30
N LEU A 346 8.66 -18.59 -2.53
CA LEU A 346 10.04 -18.87 -2.18
C LEU A 346 10.14 -18.94 -0.65
N ASN A 347 10.49 -20.11 -0.13
CA ASN A 347 10.74 -20.29 1.29
C ASN A 347 12.14 -19.77 1.61
N LEU A 348 12.22 -18.71 2.41
CA LEU A 348 13.47 -18.11 2.82
C LEU A 348 14.01 -18.80 4.07
N HIS A 349 15.33 -18.81 4.21
CA HIS A 349 16.05 -19.30 5.39
C HIS A 349 17.48 -18.72 5.40
N ALA A 350 18.21 -18.86 6.50
CA ALA A 350 19.55 -18.27 6.66
C ALA A 350 20.59 -18.75 5.63
N GLY A 351 20.34 -19.90 5.00
CA GLY A 351 21.23 -20.51 4.00
C GLY A 351 20.90 -20.16 2.55
N ILE A 352 19.86 -19.36 2.29
CA ILE A 352 19.53 -18.96 0.92
C ILE A 352 20.52 -17.90 0.43
N SER A 353 21.04 -18.08 -0.78
CA SER A 353 22.01 -17.13 -1.35
C SER A 353 21.31 -16.02 -2.14
N LYS A 354 22.01 -14.88 -2.31
CA LYS A 354 21.56 -13.76 -3.14
C LYS A 354 21.26 -14.21 -4.58
N GLU A 355 22.07 -15.11 -5.13
CA GLU A 355 21.91 -15.61 -6.50
C GLU A 355 20.60 -16.37 -6.69
N ILE A 356 20.18 -17.16 -5.68
CA ILE A 356 18.91 -17.89 -5.70
C ILE A 356 17.74 -16.90 -5.71
N ILE A 357 17.77 -15.88 -4.84
CA ILE A 357 16.75 -14.84 -4.80
C ILE A 357 16.67 -14.13 -6.15
N MET A 358 17.81 -13.75 -6.73
CA MET A 358 17.85 -13.06 -8.02
C MET A 358 17.37 -13.95 -9.17
N MET A 359 17.69 -15.24 -9.17
CA MET A 359 17.20 -16.18 -10.16
C MET A 359 15.68 -16.33 -10.08
N PHE A 360 15.13 -16.44 -8.87
CA PHE A 360 13.68 -16.47 -8.63
C PHE A 360 12.99 -15.21 -9.17
N ILE A 361 13.52 -14.01 -8.90
CA ILE A 361 12.97 -12.77 -9.45
C ILE A 361 13.07 -12.74 -10.98
N LYS A 362 14.21 -13.13 -11.57
CA LYS A 362 14.39 -13.13 -13.03
C LYS A 362 13.42 -14.08 -13.72
N ASP A 363 13.16 -15.24 -13.15
CA ASP A 363 12.19 -16.19 -13.70
C ASP A 363 10.76 -15.68 -13.56
N ALA A 364 10.44 -15.04 -12.43
CA ALA A 364 9.16 -14.36 -12.25
C ALA A 364 8.95 -13.22 -13.27
N LEU A 365 9.98 -12.43 -13.58
CA LEU A 365 9.89 -11.36 -14.58
C LEU A 365 9.57 -11.89 -15.99
N LYS A 366 10.15 -13.02 -16.38
CA LYS A 366 9.82 -13.68 -17.66
C LYS A 366 8.37 -14.16 -17.69
N LEU A 367 7.86 -14.65 -16.56
CA LEU A 367 6.46 -15.06 -16.45
C LEU A 367 5.51 -13.87 -16.45
N ALA A 368 5.94 -12.75 -15.86
CA ALA A 368 5.17 -11.51 -15.81
C ALA A 368 4.88 -10.91 -17.20
N GLU A 369 5.66 -11.25 -18.23
CA GLU A 369 5.37 -10.88 -19.62
C GLU A 369 4.02 -11.45 -20.12
N LYS A 370 3.56 -12.56 -19.52
CA LYS A 370 2.30 -13.24 -19.91
C LYS A 370 1.11 -12.80 -19.06
N GLY A 371 1.32 -12.08 -17.98
CA GLY A 371 0.25 -11.67 -17.06
C GLY A 371 0.76 -11.38 -15.66
N GLU A 372 -0.15 -10.99 -14.77
CA GLU A 372 0.18 -10.66 -13.39
C GLU A 372 0.66 -11.90 -12.62
N ILE A 373 1.72 -11.71 -11.83
CA ILE A 373 2.30 -12.71 -10.95
C ILE A 373 2.46 -12.14 -9.53
N TRP A 374 2.08 -12.94 -8.55
CA TRP A 374 2.31 -12.68 -7.13
C TRP A 374 3.46 -13.54 -6.64
N LEU A 375 4.47 -12.88 -6.07
CA LEU A 375 5.61 -13.52 -5.43
C LEU A 375 5.41 -13.51 -3.92
N PHE A 376 5.53 -14.68 -3.32
CA PHE A 376 5.37 -14.88 -1.89
C PHE A 376 6.68 -15.34 -1.27
N PHE A 377 7.26 -14.48 -0.44
CA PHE A 377 8.48 -14.77 0.30
C PHE A 377 8.10 -15.28 1.69
N ASP A 378 8.08 -16.61 1.86
CA ASP A 378 7.72 -17.22 3.13
C ASP A 378 8.91 -17.15 4.11
N GLU A 379 8.62 -17.01 5.40
CA GLU A 379 9.63 -16.92 6.47
C GLU A 379 10.72 -15.84 6.24
N ILE A 380 10.32 -14.70 5.67
CA ILE A 380 11.23 -13.59 5.30
C ILE A 380 12.14 -13.10 6.44
N ASN A 381 11.66 -13.15 7.67
CA ASN A 381 12.40 -12.77 8.87
C ASN A 381 13.59 -13.68 9.19
N THR A 382 13.70 -14.85 8.54
CA THR A 382 14.81 -15.79 8.72
C THR A 382 15.92 -15.61 7.67
N CYS A 383 15.73 -14.69 6.72
CA CYS A 383 16.66 -14.43 5.62
C CYS A 383 17.78 -13.47 6.02
N ASN A 384 19.04 -13.81 5.69
CA ASN A 384 20.19 -12.93 5.90
C ASN A 384 20.26 -11.76 4.89
N HIS A 385 19.47 -11.80 3.82
CA HIS A 385 19.44 -10.81 2.75
C HIS A 385 18.24 -9.86 2.85
N ILE A 386 17.84 -9.48 4.07
CA ILE A 386 16.66 -8.63 4.28
C ILE A 386 16.76 -7.26 3.60
N GLY A 387 17.97 -6.69 3.50
CA GLY A 387 18.21 -5.43 2.78
C GLY A 387 17.84 -5.54 1.30
N LEU A 388 18.32 -6.60 0.63
CA LEU A 388 17.97 -6.89 -0.77
C LEU A 388 16.45 -7.05 -0.94
N LEU A 389 15.80 -7.78 -0.04
CA LEU A 389 14.34 -7.95 -0.11
C LEU A 389 13.59 -6.64 0.15
N ALA A 390 14.12 -5.78 1.03
CA ALA A 390 13.56 -4.45 1.25
C ALA A 390 13.65 -3.59 -0.02
N ASP A 391 14.77 -3.64 -0.74
CA ASP A 391 14.93 -2.93 -2.02
C ASP A 391 14.00 -3.46 -3.11
N LEU A 392 13.87 -4.78 -3.23
CA LEU A 392 12.95 -5.41 -4.17
C LEU A 392 11.48 -5.08 -3.87
N ILE A 393 11.08 -5.16 -2.61
CA ILE A 393 9.67 -5.05 -2.20
C ILE A 393 9.25 -3.58 -2.05
N SER A 394 10.07 -2.75 -1.41
CA SER A 394 9.72 -1.38 -1.06
C SER A 394 10.17 -0.37 -2.11
N HIS A 395 11.40 -0.50 -2.61
CA HIS A 395 11.98 0.43 -3.59
C HIS A 395 11.74 -0.01 -5.04
N ARG A 396 11.34 -1.27 -5.26
CA ARG A 396 11.13 -1.87 -6.60
C ARG A 396 12.39 -1.78 -7.45
N MET A 397 13.55 -1.93 -6.82
CA MET A 397 14.85 -1.88 -7.47
C MET A 397 15.42 -3.31 -7.58
N LEU A 398 15.81 -3.67 -8.80
CA LEU A 398 16.72 -4.76 -9.08
C LEU A 398 18.08 -4.12 -9.34
N ASP A 399 19.10 -4.55 -8.58
CA ASP A 399 20.49 -4.06 -8.62
C ASP A 399 20.95 -3.48 -9.98
#